data_AF-A0A328HDG9-F1
#
_entry.id   AF-A0A328HDG9-F1
#
_cell.length_a   1.000
_cell.length_b   1.000
_cell.length_c   1.000
_cell.angle_alpha   90.00
_cell.angle_beta   90.00
_cell.angle_gamma   90.00
#
_symmetry.space_group_name_H-M   'P 1'
#
loop_
_entity.id
_entity.type
_entity.pdbx_description
1 polymer ?
#
loop_
_entity_poly.entity_id
_entity_poly.type
_entity_poly.pdbx_seq_one_letter_code
_entity_poly.pdbx_strand_id
1 'polypeptide(L)'
;MSAPAQFPSTATPAAKIVIAGAGPAAQALVAQLAAAQFPGTVTVLSSRDDAPEDLLELAALPFVTVRFGQPASHIDAAARVVTTADGLEFGYDQLVIATGSAPVDSPVDGAGRCLSYSTIDDAAKIGHAVKEVTRVLGRRPLGILVGTGPAAGQAEAVLRARGVRPVRTTARPVAVVPTLAGSVLPAAGVVFEDGSSMSGDLVVLAEDRTPQDGLAAAAGVMTAASGGIVVGRDFRTSVPGIWAVGDAAAFDGVRLGLLVASGSAAGVCAAELMAALTVGQLATAA
;
A
#
# COMPACT_ATOMS: atom_id res chain seq x y z
N MET A 1 -37.32 -15.59 48.51
CA MET A 1 -37.18 -15.15 47.12
C MET A 1 -35.70 -15.21 46.78
N SER A 2 -35.24 -16.30 46.16
CA SER A 2 -33.84 -16.47 45.79
C SER A 2 -33.59 -15.73 44.49
N ALA A 3 -32.61 -14.83 44.47
CA ALA A 3 -32.15 -14.16 43.27
C ALA A 3 -31.60 -15.21 42.28
N PRO A 4 -31.86 -15.09 40.97
CA PRO A 4 -31.25 -15.99 39.99
C PRO A 4 -29.74 -15.74 39.97
N ALA A 5 -28.97 -16.82 40.01
CA ALA A 5 -27.54 -16.79 39.81
C ALA A 5 -27.24 -16.22 38.41
N GLN A 6 -26.49 -15.12 38.35
CA GLN A 6 -25.91 -14.63 37.10
C GLN A 6 -24.84 -15.63 36.69
N PHE A 7 -25.08 -16.36 35.60
CA PHE A 7 -24.04 -17.16 34.97
C PHE A 7 -23.00 -16.21 34.35
N PRO A 8 -21.70 -16.42 34.58
CA PRO A 8 -20.68 -15.67 33.86
C PRO A 8 -20.84 -15.94 32.36
N SER A 9 -21.03 -14.89 31.58
CA SER A 9 -21.03 -14.96 30.12
C SER A 9 -19.64 -15.44 29.68
N THR A 10 -19.55 -16.67 29.19
CA THR A 10 -18.39 -17.23 28.51
C THR A 10 -18.32 -16.68 27.09
N ALA A 11 -18.32 -15.36 26.93
CA ALA A 11 -18.02 -14.75 25.65
C ALA A 11 -16.50 -14.90 25.42
N THR A 12 -16.11 -15.76 24.48
CA THR A 12 -14.73 -15.81 23.99
C THR A 12 -14.30 -14.39 23.63
N PRO A 13 -13.16 -13.88 24.14
CA PRO A 13 -12.73 -12.53 23.80
C PRO A 13 -12.62 -12.39 22.28
N ALA A 14 -13.22 -11.32 21.74
CA ALA A 14 -13.21 -11.04 20.33
C ALA A 14 -11.78 -10.82 19.84
N ALA A 15 -11.40 -11.47 18.73
CA ALA A 15 -10.05 -11.40 18.19
C ALA A 15 -9.65 -9.96 17.85
N LYS A 16 -8.41 -9.57 18.12
CA LYS A 16 -7.86 -8.23 17.90
C LYS A 16 -6.82 -8.25 16.79
N ILE A 17 -7.10 -7.52 15.71
CA ILE A 17 -6.13 -7.28 14.63
C ILE A 17 -5.65 -5.84 14.74
N VAL A 18 -4.33 -5.64 14.71
CA VAL A 18 -3.72 -4.31 14.52
C VAL A 18 -3.08 -4.27 13.14
N ILE A 19 -3.30 -3.18 12.41
CA ILE A 19 -2.71 -2.92 11.09
C ILE A 19 -1.83 -1.67 11.20
N ALA A 20 -0.54 -1.82 10.97
CA ALA A 20 0.42 -0.73 10.91
C ALA A 20 0.50 -0.19 9.48
N GLY A 21 -0.11 0.96 9.23
CA GLY A 21 -0.24 1.57 7.90
C GLY A 21 -1.68 1.59 7.41
N ALA A 22 -2.04 2.65 6.69
CA ALA A 22 -3.39 2.93 6.22
C ALA A 22 -3.46 3.15 4.69
N GLY A 23 -2.48 2.61 3.95
CA GLY A 23 -2.44 2.71 2.49
C GLY A 23 -3.42 1.75 1.79
N PRO A 24 -3.45 1.72 0.45
CA PRO A 24 -4.39 0.90 -0.33
C PRO A 24 -4.40 -0.58 0.03
N ALA A 25 -3.26 -1.17 0.39
CA ALA A 25 -3.18 -2.56 0.82
C ALA A 25 -3.90 -2.82 2.16
N ALA A 26 -3.76 -1.90 3.13
CA ALA A 26 -4.49 -1.96 4.39
C ALA A 26 -5.99 -1.79 4.16
N GLN A 27 -6.38 -0.83 3.31
CA GLN A 27 -7.78 -0.58 2.98
C GLN A 27 -8.42 -1.80 2.32
N ALA A 28 -7.74 -2.39 1.32
CA ALA A 28 -8.18 -3.60 0.68
C ALA A 28 -8.30 -4.76 1.68
N LEU A 29 -7.36 -4.91 2.61
CA LEU A 29 -7.42 -5.94 3.64
C LEU A 29 -8.64 -5.78 4.56
N VAL A 30 -8.90 -4.56 5.05
CA VAL A 30 -10.07 -4.30 5.89
C VAL A 30 -11.37 -4.57 5.13
N ALA A 31 -11.44 -4.19 3.84
CA ALA A 31 -12.61 -4.48 3.01
C ALA A 31 -12.84 -6.00 2.85
N GLN A 32 -11.78 -6.79 2.71
CA GLN A 32 -11.88 -8.26 2.65
C GLN A 32 -12.32 -8.87 3.98
N LEU A 33 -11.80 -8.36 5.11
CA LEU A 33 -12.24 -8.78 6.44
C LEU A 33 -13.71 -8.43 6.70
N ALA A 34 -14.18 -7.27 6.23
CA ALA A 34 -15.58 -6.87 6.30
C ALA A 34 -16.47 -7.81 5.48
N ALA A 35 -16.08 -8.10 4.23
CA ALA A 35 -16.80 -9.03 3.36
C ALA A 35 -16.86 -10.46 3.94
N ALA A 36 -15.79 -10.88 4.64
CA ALA A 36 -15.73 -12.15 5.34
C ALA A 36 -16.42 -12.16 6.72
N GLN A 37 -17.06 -11.05 7.12
CA GLN A 37 -17.77 -10.90 8.39
C GLN A 37 -16.89 -11.20 9.62
N PHE A 38 -15.69 -10.63 9.65
CA PHE A 38 -14.75 -10.83 10.76
C PHE A 38 -15.41 -10.54 12.13
N PRO A 39 -15.43 -11.51 13.07
CA PRO A 39 -16.14 -11.35 14.35
C PRO A 39 -15.35 -10.58 15.42
N GLY A 40 -14.21 -10.01 15.06
CA GLY A 40 -13.28 -9.34 15.98
C GLY A 40 -13.28 -7.82 15.85
N THR A 41 -12.18 -7.21 16.28
CA THR A 41 -11.92 -5.77 16.14
C THR A 41 -10.64 -5.53 15.34
N VAL A 42 -10.62 -4.47 14.54
CA VAL A 42 -9.47 -4.05 13.74
C VAL A 42 -9.08 -2.63 14.15
N THR A 43 -7.82 -2.44 14.51
CA THR A 43 -7.25 -1.10 14.73
C THR A 43 -6.25 -0.79 13.62
N VAL A 44 -6.47 0.30 12.87
CA VAL A 44 -5.58 0.77 11.81
C VAL A 44 -4.79 1.98 12.30
N LEU A 45 -3.47 1.91 12.25
CA LEU A 45 -2.55 2.96 12.68
C LEU A 45 -2.03 3.72 11.46
N SER A 46 -2.34 5.02 11.37
CA SER A 46 -2.04 5.85 10.20
C SER A 46 -1.03 6.94 10.54
N SER A 47 -0.03 7.13 9.68
CA SER A 47 0.87 8.30 9.73
C SER A 47 0.23 9.59 9.21
N ARG A 48 -0.95 9.48 8.60
CA ARG A 48 -1.65 10.61 7.99
C ARG A 48 -2.53 11.30 9.01
N ASP A 49 -2.37 12.61 9.12
CA ASP A 49 -3.26 13.48 9.90
C ASP A 49 -4.56 13.79 9.14
N ASP A 50 -4.52 13.69 7.81
CA ASP A 50 -5.70 13.84 6.97
C ASP A 50 -6.53 12.55 6.92
N ALA A 51 -7.86 12.72 6.87
CA ALA A 51 -8.82 11.64 6.73
C ALA A 51 -9.37 11.65 5.29
N PRO A 52 -8.64 11.09 4.31
CA PRO A 52 -9.17 10.92 2.96
C PRO A 52 -10.45 10.09 3.00
N GLU A 53 -11.33 10.32 2.03
CA GLU A 53 -12.66 9.68 1.95
C GLU A 53 -12.59 8.15 2.15
N ASP A 54 -11.64 7.49 1.47
CA ASP A 54 -11.42 6.04 1.62
C ASP A 54 -11.14 5.60 3.09
N LEU A 55 -10.42 6.42 3.87
CA LEU A 55 -10.16 6.10 5.28
C LEU A 55 -11.36 6.42 6.19
N LEU A 56 -12.18 7.39 5.83
CA LEU A 56 -13.44 7.67 6.52
C LEU A 56 -14.45 6.54 6.30
N GLU A 57 -14.53 5.99 5.10
CA GLU A 57 -15.36 4.83 4.80
C GLU A 57 -14.97 3.61 5.66
N LEU A 58 -13.67 3.36 5.82
CA LEU A 58 -13.20 2.30 6.72
C LEU A 58 -13.54 2.57 8.18
N ALA A 59 -13.37 3.81 8.64
CA ALA A 59 -13.69 4.20 10.01
C ALA A 59 -15.19 4.12 10.32
N ALA A 60 -16.06 4.10 9.30
CA ALA A 60 -17.50 3.92 9.46
C ALA A 60 -17.91 2.46 9.73
N LEU A 61 -17.01 1.49 9.52
CA LEU A 61 -17.27 0.08 9.82
C LEU A 61 -17.29 -0.14 11.34
N PRO A 62 -18.30 -0.83 11.90
CA PRO A 62 -18.51 -0.90 13.35
C PRO A 62 -17.40 -1.63 14.12
N PHE A 63 -16.61 -2.45 13.43
CA PHE A 63 -15.52 -3.23 14.01
C PHE A 63 -14.13 -2.63 13.75
N VAL A 64 -14.06 -1.46 13.11
CA VAL A 64 -12.81 -0.82 12.70
C VAL A 64 -12.61 0.48 13.49
N THR A 65 -11.40 0.67 14.01
CA THR A 65 -10.95 1.93 14.61
C THR A 65 -9.73 2.42 13.85
N VAL A 66 -9.79 3.63 13.29
CA VAL A 66 -8.64 4.26 12.63
C VAL A 66 -8.02 5.30 13.55
N ARG A 67 -6.70 5.24 13.72
CA ARG A 67 -5.89 6.15 14.53
C ARG A 67 -5.08 7.05 13.59
N PHE A 68 -5.61 8.23 13.31
CA PHE A 68 -4.98 9.24 12.45
C PHE A 68 -3.85 9.95 13.19
N GLY A 69 -2.77 10.31 12.47
CA GLY A 69 -1.59 10.95 13.05
C GLY A 69 -0.82 10.11 14.07
N GLN A 70 -1.13 8.81 14.15
CA GLN A 70 -0.63 7.88 15.16
C GLN A 70 0.01 6.66 14.47
N PRO A 71 1.13 6.84 13.75
CA PRO A 71 1.83 5.73 13.13
C PRO A 71 2.42 4.80 14.19
N ALA A 72 2.50 3.51 13.87
CA ALA A 72 3.27 2.55 14.65
C ALA A 72 4.75 2.94 14.65
N SER A 73 5.39 2.91 15.81
CA SER A 73 6.80 3.27 16.01
C SER A 73 7.64 2.12 16.58
N HIS A 74 7.00 1.21 17.33
CA HIS A 74 7.65 0.04 17.92
C HIS A 74 6.71 -1.16 17.93
N ILE A 75 7.28 -2.36 17.79
CA ILE A 75 6.57 -3.63 17.93
C ILE A 75 7.34 -4.46 18.95
N ASP A 76 6.66 -4.82 20.04
CA ASP A 76 7.09 -5.90 20.93
C ASP A 76 6.38 -7.18 20.51
N ALA A 77 7.10 -8.04 19.78
CA ALA A 77 6.57 -9.31 19.30
C ALA A 77 6.34 -10.34 20.43
N ALA A 78 7.09 -10.25 21.52
CA ALA A 78 6.95 -11.17 22.65
C ALA A 78 5.72 -10.82 23.50
N ALA A 79 5.52 -9.53 23.78
CA ALA A 79 4.34 -9.04 24.48
C ALA A 79 3.09 -8.93 23.58
N ARG A 80 3.26 -9.03 22.25
CA ARG A 80 2.23 -8.79 21.23
C ARG A 80 1.59 -7.42 21.35
N VAL A 81 2.43 -6.39 21.41
CA VAL A 81 2.02 -4.99 21.52
C VAL A 81 2.66 -4.15 20.41
N VAL A 82 1.89 -3.21 19.86
CA VAL A 82 2.39 -2.14 18.99
C VAL A 82 2.29 -0.82 19.72
N THR A 83 3.37 -0.05 19.74
CA THR A 83 3.42 1.29 20.32
C THR A 83 3.39 2.33 19.19
N THR A 84 2.52 3.32 19.27
CA THR A 84 2.47 4.44 18.32
C THR A 84 3.50 5.51 18.65
N ALA A 85 3.77 6.43 17.72
CA ALA A 85 4.77 7.48 17.90
C ALA A 85 4.49 8.43 19.08
N ASP A 86 3.24 8.54 19.52
CA ASP A 86 2.81 9.29 20.70
C ASP A 86 2.79 8.46 22.00
N GLY A 87 3.24 7.20 21.94
CA GLY A 87 3.43 6.33 23.11
C GLY A 87 2.21 5.52 23.52
N LEU A 88 1.12 5.50 22.74
CA LEU A 88 -0.02 4.62 23.02
C LEU A 88 0.27 3.18 22.62
N GLU A 89 -0.21 2.24 23.42
CA GLU A 89 0.01 0.81 23.22
C GLU A 89 -1.27 0.10 22.79
N PHE A 90 -1.14 -0.79 21.80
CA PHE A 90 -2.20 -1.60 21.25
C PHE A 90 -1.80 -3.07 21.26
N GLY A 91 -2.44 -3.87 22.10
CA GLY A 91 -2.28 -5.33 22.11
C GLY A 91 -3.01 -5.99 20.93
N TYR A 92 -2.42 -7.05 20.38
CA TYR A 92 -2.96 -7.76 19.21
C TYR A 92 -2.92 -9.28 19.36
N ASP A 93 -3.87 -9.96 18.72
CA ASP A 93 -3.78 -11.39 18.43
C ASP A 93 -3.04 -11.63 17.11
N GLN A 94 -3.24 -10.75 16.14
CA GLN A 94 -2.53 -10.72 14.86
C GLN A 94 -2.15 -9.28 14.50
N LEU A 95 -0.92 -9.09 14.01
CA LEU A 95 -0.40 -7.81 13.53
C LEU A 95 -0.14 -7.89 12.03
N VAL A 96 -0.62 -6.91 11.28
CA VAL A 96 -0.33 -6.77 9.85
C VAL A 96 0.48 -5.50 9.61
N ILE A 97 1.66 -5.64 9.01
CA ILE A 97 2.50 -4.53 8.58
C ILE A 97 2.16 -4.18 7.13
N ALA A 98 1.57 -3.01 6.94
CA ALA A 98 1.11 -2.45 5.66
C ALA A 98 1.62 -1.01 5.47
N THR A 99 2.86 -0.76 5.91
CA THR A 99 3.54 0.55 5.89
C THR A 99 3.86 1.06 4.49
N GLY A 100 3.78 0.19 3.47
CA GLY A 100 3.98 0.55 2.08
C GLY A 100 5.45 0.87 1.74
N SER A 101 5.65 1.83 0.85
CA SER A 101 6.96 2.27 0.38
C SER A 101 7.02 3.79 0.26
N ALA A 102 8.22 4.36 0.37
CA ALA A 102 8.48 5.78 0.11
C ALA A 102 9.17 5.97 -1.24
N PRO A 103 8.91 7.08 -1.96
CA PRO A 103 9.74 7.45 -3.11
C PRO A 103 11.20 7.60 -2.69
N VAL A 104 12.13 7.26 -3.59
CA VAL A 104 13.55 7.57 -3.40
C VAL A 104 13.73 9.09 -3.51
N ASP A 105 14.40 9.72 -2.55
CA ASP A 105 14.50 11.18 -2.43
C ASP A 105 14.98 11.86 -3.72
N SER A 106 14.03 12.45 -4.45
CA SER A 106 14.30 13.32 -5.60
C SER A 106 13.03 14.11 -5.96
N PRO A 107 12.74 15.23 -5.26
CA PRO A 107 11.54 16.00 -5.55
C PRO A 107 11.62 16.57 -6.98
N VAL A 108 10.63 16.22 -7.81
CA VAL A 108 10.45 16.77 -9.15
C VAL A 108 9.42 17.88 -9.08
N ASP A 109 9.80 19.10 -9.45
CA ASP A 109 8.85 20.21 -9.46
C ASP A 109 7.70 19.91 -10.43
N GLY A 110 6.46 20.20 -10.04
CA GLY A 110 5.30 19.88 -10.87
C GLY A 110 4.96 18.39 -11.03
N ALA A 111 5.54 17.47 -10.25
CA ALA A 111 5.24 16.03 -10.31
C ALA A 111 3.73 15.70 -10.25
N GLY A 112 2.93 16.50 -9.54
CA GLY A 112 1.46 16.34 -9.52
C GLY A 112 0.76 16.51 -10.88
N ARG A 113 1.50 16.94 -11.93
CA ARG A 113 1.00 17.14 -13.30
C ARG A 113 1.26 15.94 -14.21
N CYS A 114 2.00 14.93 -13.74
CA CYS A 114 2.27 13.69 -14.47
C CYS A 114 1.61 12.49 -13.80
N LEU A 115 1.67 11.35 -14.48
CA LEU A 115 1.27 10.07 -13.89
C LEU A 115 2.47 9.46 -13.17
N SER A 116 2.22 8.80 -12.04
CA SER A 116 3.22 7.94 -11.39
C SER A 116 2.91 6.48 -11.67
N TYR A 117 3.94 5.66 -11.78
CA TYR A 117 3.81 4.20 -11.75
C TYR A 117 4.74 3.63 -10.68
N SER A 118 4.13 3.17 -9.59
CA SER A 118 4.84 2.63 -8.43
C SER A 118 4.47 1.15 -8.20
N THR A 119 3.20 0.81 -8.43
CA THR A 119 2.65 -0.54 -8.23
C THR A 119 1.79 -0.95 -9.42
N ILE A 120 1.45 -2.24 -9.49
CA ILE A 120 0.50 -2.76 -10.49
C ILE A 120 -0.84 -2.01 -10.44
N ASP A 121 -1.27 -1.54 -9.28
CA ASP A 121 -2.54 -0.83 -9.10
C ASP A 121 -2.59 0.50 -9.88
N ASP A 122 -1.43 1.11 -10.19
CA ASP A 122 -1.37 2.34 -10.99
C ASP A 122 -1.69 2.11 -12.47
N ALA A 123 -1.64 0.87 -12.95
CA ALA A 123 -1.93 0.53 -14.36
C ALA A 123 -3.33 0.97 -14.81
N ALA A 124 -4.32 0.89 -13.91
CA ALA A 124 -5.69 1.32 -14.19
C ALA A 124 -5.77 2.84 -14.38
N LYS A 125 -5.10 3.61 -13.51
CA LYS A 125 -5.04 5.08 -13.59
C LYS A 125 -4.38 5.54 -14.89
N ILE A 126 -3.26 4.92 -15.27
CA ILE A 126 -2.61 5.19 -16.55
C ILE A 126 -3.55 4.87 -17.72
N GLY A 127 -4.25 3.74 -17.66
CA GLY A 127 -5.22 3.37 -18.68
C GLY A 127 -6.33 4.42 -18.88
N HIS A 128 -6.90 4.93 -17.78
CA HIS A 128 -7.91 5.99 -17.83
C HIS A 128 -7.34 7.30 -18.40
N ALA A 129 -6.18 7.72 -17.92
CA ALA A 129 -5.53 8.95 -18.40
C ALA A 129 -5.20 8.87 -19.90
N VAL A 130 -4.66 7.75 -20.38
CA VAL A 130 -4.39 7.55 -21.82
C VAL A 130 -5.68 7.64 -22.65
N LYS A 131 -6.77 7.04 -22.17
CA LYS A 131 -8.08 7.10 -22.86
C LYS A 131 -8.59 8.54 -22.94
N GLU A 132 -8.48 9.29 -21.86
CA GLU A 132 -8.90 10.68 -21.81
C GLU A 132 -8.08 11.57 -22.74
N VAL A 133 -6.74 11.49 -22.65
CA VAL A 133 -5.83 12.26 -23.52
C VAL A 133 -6.07 11.92 -24.99
N THR A 134 -6.24 10.64 -25.33
CA THR A 134 -6.54 10.20 -26.71
C THR A 134 -7.86 10.79 -27.21
N ARG A 135 -8.90 10.81 -26.37
CA ARG A 135 -10.22 11.37 -26.71
C ARG A 135 -10.10 12.86 -27.05
N VAL A 136 -9.34 13.62 -26.27
CA VAL A 136 -9.25 15.06 -26.47
C VAL A 136 -8.29 15.42 -27.62
N LEU A 137 -7.21 14.66 -27.83
CA LEU A 137 -6.29 14.88 -28.95
C LEU A 137 -6.86 14.42 -30.31
N GLY A 138 -7.78 13.45 -30.33
CA GLY A 138 -8.25 12.82 -31.56
C GLY A 138 -7.18 11.96 -32.27
N ARG A 139 -6.02 11.76 -31.63
CA ARG A 139 -4.91 10.91 -32.10
C ARG A 139 -4.28 10.16 -30.93
N ARG A 140 -3.42 9.18 -31.26
CA ARG A 140 -2.60 8.50 -30.25
C ARG A 140 -1.62 9.51 -29.61
N PRO A 141 -1.51 9.54 -28.26
CA PRO A 141 -0.58 10.43 -27.58
C PRO A 141 0.87 9.95 -27.70
N LEU A 142 1.79 10.90 -27.68
CA LEU A 142 3.21 10.71 -27.47
C LEU A 142 3.48 10.69 -25.95
N GLY A 143 3.83 9.51 -25.43
CA GLY A 143 4.17 9.34 -24.02
C GLY A 143 5.67 9.48 -23.77
N ILE A 144 6.04 10.16 -22.69
CA ILE A 144 7.37 10.14 -22.11
C ILE A 144 7.32 9.22 -20.89
N LEU A 145 8.24 8.26 -20.82
CA LEU A 145 8.42 7.42 -19.65
C LEU A 145 9.79 7.70 -19.04
N VAL A 146 9.80 8.20 -17.81
CA VAL A 146 11.02 8.43 -17.04
C VAL A 146 11.13 7.34 -15.99
N GLY A 147 12.23 6.58 -15.99
CA GLY A 147 12.47 5.61 -14.94
C GLY A 147 13.34 4.41 -15.33
N THR A 148 13.87 3.79 -14.29
CA THR A 148 14.72 2.60 -14.34
C THR A 148 14.04 1.39 -13.71
N GLY A 149 14.67 0.22 -13.82
CA GLY A 149 14.23 -0.96 -13.08
C GLY A 149 12.90 -1.59 -13.52
N PRO A 150 12.35 -2.49 -12.68
CA PRO A 150 11.16 -3.27 -12.98
C PRO A 150 9.88 -2.42 -13.10
N ALA A 151 9.72 -1.40 -12.25
CA ALA A 151 8.56 -0.52 -12.29
C ALA A 151 8.45 0.20 -13.64
N ALA A 152 9.55 0.74 -14.17
CA ALA A 152 9.57 1.34 -15.50
C ALA A 152 9.31 0.33 -16.62
N GLY A 153 9.80 -0.91 -16.50
CA GLY A 153 9.45 -1.97 -17.46
C GLY A 153 7.96 -2.30 -17.49
N GLN A 154 7.32 -2.37 -16.32
CA GLN A 154 5.88 -2.60 -16.21
C GLN A 154 5.06 -1.39 -16.69
N ALA A 155 5.46 -0.16 -16.34
CA ALA A 155 4.84 1.06 -16.85
C ALA A 155 4.88 1.13 -18.38
N GLU A 156 6.03 0.75 -18.99
CA GLU A 156 6.16 0.67 -20.43
C GLU A 156 5.19 -0.37 -21.04
N ALA A 157 5.08 -1.55 -20.43
CA ALA A 157 4.14 -2.58 -20.87
C ALA A 157 2.69 -2.09 -20.79
N VAL A 158 2.31 -1.40 -19.71
CA VAL A 158 0.99 -0.79 -19.55
C VAL A 158 0.72 0.22 -20.67
N LEU A 159 1.64 1.15 -20.93
CA LEU A 159 1.49 2.14 -21.99
C LEU A 159 1.34 1.48 -23.37
N ARG A 160 2.17 0.48 -23.68
CA ARG A 160 2.12 -0.28 -24.94
C ARG A 160 0.81 -1.03 -25.10
N ALA A 161 0.30 -1.66 -24.05
CA ALA A 161 -0.99 -2.33 -24.04
C ALA A 161 -2.16 -1.37 -24.30
N ARG A 162 -2.00 -0.07 -24.00
CA ARG A 162 -2.96 1.00 -24.33
C ARG A 162 -2.69 1.67 -25.68
N GLY A 163 -1.77 1.14 -26.48
CA GLY A 163 -1.47 1.62 -27.83
C GLY A 163 -0.54 2.84 -27.89
N VAL A 164 0.09 3.19 -26.76
CA VAL A 164 1.09 4.27 -26.64
C VAL A 164 2.48 3.65 -26.69
N ARG A 165 3.33 4.10 -27.62
CA ARG A 165 4.75 3.73 -27.64
C ARG A 165 5.53 4.86 -26.97
N PRO A 166 5.95 4.71 -25.70
CA PRO A 166 6.64 5.79 -25.02
C PRO A 166 8.06 5.97 -25.53
N VAL A 167 8.56 7.20 -25.47
CA VAL A 167 10.00 7.46 -25.48
C VAL A 167 10.48 7.30 -24.05
N ARG A 168 11.28 6.25 -23.81
CA ARG A 168 11.83 5.96 -22.49
C ARG A 168 13.14 6.70 -22.28
N THR A 169 13.29 7.33 -21.12
CA THR A 169 14.52 7.99 -20.68
C THR A 169 14.85 7.60 -19.24
N THR A 170 16.13 7.63 -18.92
CA THR A 170 16.67 7.43 -17.57
C THR A 170 17.31 8.70 -17.03
N ALA A 171 17.23 9.83 -17.78
CA ALA A 171 17.72 11.11 -17.31
C ALA A 171 16.89 11.56 -16.09
N ARG A 172 17.57 12.15 -15.10
CA ARG A 172 16.93 12.55 -13.84
C ARG A 172 16.03 13.78 -14.08
N PRO A 173 14.71 13.67 -13.86
CA PRO A 173 13.80 14.79 -14.03
C PRO A 173 13.99 15.79 -12.89
N VAL A 174 13.96 17.08 -13.20
CA VAL A 174 13.96 18.16 -12.20
C VAL A 174 12.64 18.92 -12.18
N ALA A 175 11.94 18.96 -13.32
CA ALA A 175 10.61 19.57 -13.40
C ALA A 175 9.73 18.90 -14.46
N VAL A 176 8.44 18.84 -14.17
CA VAL A 176 7.36 18.53 -15.11
C VAL A 176 6.64 19.84 -15.42
N VAL A 177 6.74 20.27 -16.67
CA VAL A 177 6.23 21.57 -17.14
C VAL A 177 5.05 21.38 -18.09
N PRO A 178 4.09 22.31 -18.16
CA PRO A 178 3.06 22.27 -19.20
C PRO A 178 3.68 22.43 -20.60
N THR A 179 3.23 21.64 -21.58
CA THR A 179 3.75 21.68 -22.96
C THR A 179 3.34 22.97 -23.71
N LEU A 180 2.24 23.63 -23.33
CA LEU A 180 1.79 24.89 -23.96
C LEU A 180 1.06 25.81 -22.97
N ALA A 181 1.40 27.10 -22.96
CA ALA A 181 0.63 28.11 -22.25
C ALA A 181 -0.78 28.24 -22.87
N GLY A 182 -1.82 28.08 -22.05
CA GLY A 182 -3.22 28.21 -22.48
C GLY A 182 -3.88 26.94 -23.03
N SER A 183 -3.20 25.78 -23.01
CA SER A 183 -3.81 24.50 -23.37
C SER A 183 -4.69 23.97 -22.23
N VAL A 184 -5.88 23.45 -22.59
CA VAL A 184 -6.82 22.77 -21.66
C VAL A 184 -6.43 21.30 -21.43
N LEU A 185 -5.43 20.81 -22.16
CA LEU A 185 -4.95 19.43 -22.09
C LEU A 185 -3.75 19.30 -21.13
N PRO A 186 -3.64 18.20 -20.37
CA PRO A 186 -2.49 17.90 -19.53
C PRO A 186 -1.29 17.42 -20.35
N ALA A 187 -0.92 18.15 -21.40
CA ALA A 187 0.33 17.88 -22.10
C ALA A 187 1.47 18.35 -21.19
N ALA A 188 2.33 17.42 -20.79
CA ALA A 188 3.47 17.67 -19.93
C ALA A 188 4.78 17.43 -20.69
N GLY A 189 5.70 18.38 -20.56
CA GLY A 189 7.11 18.22 -20.85
C GLY A 189 7.89 17.90 -19.58
N VAL A 190 9.11 17.41 -19.75
CA VAL A 190 10.04 17.13 -18.65
C VAL A 190 11.32 17.89 -18.91
N VAL A 191 11.82 18.57 -17.88
CA VAL A 191 13.15 19.17 -17.83
C VAL A 191 14.04 18.27 -16.99
N PHE A 192 15.26 18.03 -17.46
CA PHE A 192 16.23 17.16 -16.79
C PHE A 192 17.36 17.96 -16.14
N GLU A 193 18.08 17.32 -15.23
CA GLU A 193 19.19 17.91 -14.48
C GLU A 193 20.33 18.45 -15.37
N ASP A 194 20.51 17.87 -16.56
CA ASP A 194 21.50 18.32 -17.56
C ASP A 194 21.06 19.54 -18.37
N GLY A 195 19.87 20.09 -18.08
CA GLY A 195 19.27 21.22 -18.77
C GLY A 195 18.55 20.87 -20.07
N SER A 196 18.57 19.61 -20.50
CA SER A 196 17.78 19.15 -21.64
C SER A 196 16.29 19.04 -21.28
N SER A 197 15.43 18.96 -22.31
CA SER A 197 13.99 18.83 -22.13
C SER A 197 13.35 17.94 -23.18
N MET A 198 12.28 17.25 -22.81
CA MET A 198 11.42 16.49 -23.72
C MET A 198 9.98 17.00 -23.65
N SER A 199 9.32 17.11 -24.80
CA SER A 199 7.91 17.50 -24.89
C SER A 199 7.06 16.31 -25.32
N GLY A 200 5.94 16.12 -24.63
CA GLY A 200 5.00 15.04 -24.92
C GLY A 200 3.54 15.43 -24.64
N ASP A 201 2.67 14.47 -24.89
CA ASP A 201 1.24 14.55 -24.58
C ASP A 201 0.93 13.96 -23.19
N LEU A 202 1.84 13.12 -22.66
CA LEU A 202 1.73 12.45 -21.38
C LEU A 202 3.14 12.20 -20.81
N VAL A 203 3.32 12.41 -19.52
CA VAL A 203 4.52 11.99 -18.78
C VAL A 203 4.13 10.93 -17.75
N VAL A 204 4.90 9.85 -17.70
CA VAL A 204 4.84 8.83 -16.65
C VAL A 204 6.18 8.79 -15.93
N LEU A 205 6.18 9.06 -14.63
CA LEU A 205 7.31 8.85 -13.74
C LEU A 205 7.18 7.47 -13.10
N ALA A 206 8.00 6.54 -13.55
CA ALA A 206 8.12 5.21 -12.95
C ALA A 206 9.32 5.21 -12.01
N GLU A 207 9.13 5.83 -10.85
CA GLU A 207 10.17 6.00 -9.85
C GLU A 207 10.36 4.72 -9.04
N ASP A 208 11.62 4.44 -8.72
CA ASP A 208 11.94 3.43 -7.73
C ASP A 208 11.45 3.89 -6.35
N ARG A 209 11.00 2.94 -5.54
CA ARG A 209 10.50 3.19 -4.19
C ARG A 209 11.17 2.24 -3.22
N THR A 210 11.47 2.76 -2.04
CA THR A 210 12.06 2.00 -0.95
C THR A 210 10.94 1.46 -0.06
N PRO A 211 10.79 0.12 0.07
CA PRO A 211 9.88 -0.47 1.04
C PRO A 211 10.14 0.07 2.46
N GLN A 212 9.08 0.33 3.22
CA GLN A 212 9.19 0.78 4.61
C GLN A 212 9.20 -0.41 5.57
N ASP A 213 10.32 -1.12 5.62
CA ASP A 213 10.51 -2.34 6.41
C ASP A 213 11.19 -2.12 7.78
N GLY A 214 11.63 -0.90 8.09
CA GLY A 214 12.37 -0.57 9.31
C GLY A 214 11.64 -0.94 10.61
N LEU A 215 10.31 -0.75 10.66
CA LEU A 215 9.48 -1.16 11.81
C LEU A 215 9.55 -2.68 12.03
N ALA A 216 9.51 -3.46 10.96
CA ALA A 216 9.58 -4.92 11.02
C ALA A 216 10.98 -5.40 11.38
N ALA A 217 12.01 -4.80 10.78
CA ALA A 217 13.41 -5.11 11.07
C ALA A 217 13.74 -4.88 12.56
N ALA A 218 13.29 -3.76 13.13
CA ALA A 218 13.45 -3.46 14.55
C ALA A 218 12.73 -4.47 15.47
N ALA A 219 11.66 -5.10 14.98
CA ALA A 219 10.91 -6.15 15.67
C ALA A 219 11.51 -7.56 15.51
N GLY A 220 12.66 -7.69 14.82
CA GLY A 220 13.30 -8.97 14.55
C GLY A 220 12.66 -9.77 13.40
N VAL A 221 11.82 -9.14 12.59
CA VAL A 221 11.24 -9.75 11.39
C VAL A 221 12.29 -9.74 10.27
N MET A 222 12.40 -10.85 9.53
CA MET A 222 13.31 -10.99 8.41
C MET A 222 12.97 -10.00 7.27
N THR A 223 13.97 -9.27 6.81
CA THR A 223 13.89 -8.38 5.63
C THR A 223 14.82 -8.85 4.52
N ALA A 224 14.47 -8.52 3.29
CA ALA A 224 15.26 -8.88 2.10
C ALA A 224 16.43 -7.90 1.92
N ALA A 225 17.54 -8.38 1.34
CA ALA A 225 18.68 -7.53 1.00
C ALA A 225 18.34 -6.42 -0.01
N SER A 226 17.33 -6.65 -0.87
CA SER A 226 16.76 -5.68 -1.80
C SER A 226 15.73 -4.74 -1.17
N GLY A 227 15.49 -4.86 0.14
CA GLY A 227 14.44 -4.17 0.88
C GLY A 227 13.09 -4.91 0.87
N GLY A 228 12.31 -4.68 1.91
CA GLY A 228 10.99 -5.26 2.10
C GLY A 228 10.98 -6.43 3.09
N ILE A 229 9.83 -6.63 3.71
CA ILE A 229 9.57 -7.66 4.72
C ILE A 229 9.38 -9.00 4.02
N VAL A 230 10.20 -9.99 4.34
CA VAL A 230 10.11 -11.32 3.71
C VAL A 230 8.83 -12.00 4.16
N VAL A 231 8.01 -12.41 3.19
CA VAL A 231 6.77 -13.16 3.44
C VAL A 231 6.72 -14.49 2.69
N GLY A 232 5.97 -15.45 3.25
CA GLY A 232 5.55 -16.65 2.55
C GLY A 232 4.43 -16.40 1.55
N ARG A 233 4.00 -17.46 0.83
CA ARG A 233 2.82 -17.41 -0.07
C ARG A 233 1.52 -17.12 0.68
N ASP A 234 1.52 -17.40 1.97
CA ASP A 234 0.47 -17.15 2.93
C ASP A 234 0.57 -15.77 3.58
N PHE A 235 1.51 -14.89 3.18
CA PHE A 235 1.72 -13.55 3.75
C PHE A 235 2.25 -13.53 5.19
N ARG A 236 2.60 -14.69 5.76
CA ARG A 236 3.24 -14.76 7.09
C ARG A 236 4.68 -14.29 7.00
N THR A 237 5.12 -13.59 8.03
CA THR A 237 6.53 -13.24 8.20
C THR A 237 7.29 -14.34 8.95
N SER A 238 8.58 -14.12 9.22
CA SER A 238 9.38 -15.02 10.06
C SER A 238 8.95 -15.05 11.53
N VAL A 239 8.13 -14.09 11.98
CA VAL A 239 7.66 -13.98 13.37
C VAL A 239 6.19 -14.42 13.47
N PRO A 240 5.86 -15.45 14.27
CA PRO A 240 4.48 -15.90 14.43
C PRO A 240 3.54 -14.80 14.91
N GLY A 241 2.38 -14.68 14.26
CA GLY A 241 1.39 -13.64 14.57
C GLY A 241 1.63 -12.30 13.87
N ILE A 242 2.74 -12.15 13.14
CA ILE A 242 3.05 -10.95 12.35
C ILE A 242 3.02 -11.28 10.85
N TRP A 243 2.30 -10.45 10.11
CA TRP A 243 2.04 -10.56 8.68
C TRP A 243 2.50 -9.30 7.98
N ALA A 244 2.73 -9.36 6.67
CA ALA A 244 2.99 -8.16 5.89
C ALA A 244 2.30 -8.20 4.52
N VAL A 245 1.81 -7.05 4.07
CA VAL A 245 1.10 -6.90 2.80
C VAL A 245 1.47 -5.60 2.09
N GLY A 246 1.17 -5.54 0.79
CA GLY A 246 1.44 -4.38 -0.05
C GLY A 246 2.92 -4.12 -0.25
N ASP A 247 3.26 -2.87 -0.54
CA ASP A 247 4.62 -2.46 -0.93
C ASP A 247 5.70 -2.65 0.14
N ALA A 248 5.33 -2.82 1.40
CA ALA A 248 6.28 -3.14 2.46
C ALA A 248 6.74 -4.60 2.39
N ALA A 249 5.97 -5.49 1.78
CA ALA A 249 6.27 -6.92 1.70
C ALA A 249 7.09 -7.27 0.46
N ALA A 250 7.92 -8.30 0.59
CA ALA A 250 8.71 -8.90 -0.47
C ALA A 250 8.50 -10.42 -0.50
N PHE A 251 8.26 -10.95 -1.70
CA PHE A 251 8.17 -12.39 -1.95
C PHE A 251 9.25 -12.76 -2.96
N ASP A 252 10.10 -13.73 -2.60
CA ASP A 252 11.23 -14.19 -3.42
C ASP A 252 12.16 -13.03 -3.88
N GLY A 253 12.43 -12.09 -2.96
CA GLY A 253 13.28 -10.92 -3.20
C GLY A 253 12.65 -9.81 -4.05
N VAL A 254 11.38 -9.95 -4.45
CA VAL A 254 10.65 -8.98 -5.26
C VAL A 254 9.57 -8.28 -4.44
N ARG A 255 9.48 -6.95 -4.56
CA ARG A 255 8.45 -6.14 -3.91
C ARG A 255 7.05 -6.58 -4.35
N LEU A 256 6.18 -6.85 -3.39
CA LEU A 256 4.87 -7.45 -3.63
C LEU A 256 3.96 -6.57 -4.49
N GLY A 257 3.97 -5.24 -4.33
CA GLY A 257 3.16 -4.35 -5.16
C GLY A 257 3.54 -4.30 -6.64
N LEU A 258 4.68 -4.88 -7.02
CA LEU A 258 5.05 -5.12 -8.42
C LEU A 258 4.68 -6.53 -8.90
N LEU A 259 4.22 -7.42 -8.02
CA LEU A 259 3.83 -8.79 -8.35
C LEU A 259 2.32 -8.97 -8.42
N VAL A 260 1.59 -8.34 -7.52
CA VAL A 260 0.16 -8.57 -7.33
C VAL A 260 -0.58 -7.29 -6.93
N ALA A 261 -1.80 -7.13 -7.42
CA ALA A 261 -2.69 -6.04 -7.05
C ALA A 261 -3.06 -6.10 -5.57
N SER A 262 -3.21 -4.95 -4.93
CA SER A 262 -3.49 -4.85 -3.49
C SER A 262 -4.75 -5.63 -3.10
N GLY A 263 -5.81 -5.57 -3.92
CA GLY A 263 -7.06 -6.30 -3.68
C GLY A 263 -6.90 -7.83 -3.66
N SER A 264 -6.11 -8.37 -4.59
CA SER A 264 -5.87 -9.81 -4.68
C SER A 264 -4.98 -10.31 -3.53
N ALA A 265 -3.91 -9.57 -3.20
CA ALA A 265 -3.06 -9.88 -2.04
C ALA A 265 -3.85 -9.82 -0.73
N ALA A 266 -4.66 -8.78 -0.56
CA ALA A 266 -5.52 -8.60 0.60
C ALA A 266 -6.51 -9.76 0.77
N GLY A 267 -7.12 -10.26 -0.31
CA GLY A 267 -8.05 -11.38 -0.25
C GLY A 267 -7.41 -12.66 0.28
N VAL A 268 -6.22 -13.01 -0.22
CA VAL A 268 -5.49 -14.20 0.27
C VAL A 268 -5.02 -14.00 1.72
N CYS A 269 -4.45 -12.84 2.04
CA CYS A 269 -4.01 -12.54 3.41
C CYS A 269 -5.17 -12.58 4.41
N ALA A 270 -6.34 -12.02 4.06
CA ALA A 270 -7.53 -12.09 4.91
C ALA A 270 -7.96 -13.53 5.19
N ALA A 271 -7.99 -14.38 4.17
CA ALA A 271 -8.36 -15.79 4.34
C ALA A 271 -7.39 -16.54 5.29
N GLU A 272 -6.09 -16.31 5.12
CA GLU A 272 -5.05 -16.92 5.97
C GLU A 272 -5.08 -16.38 7.41
N LEU A 273 -5.32 -15.08 7.59
CA LEU A 273 -5.52 -14.46 8.91
C LEU A 273 -6.72 -15.08 9.65
N MET A 274 -7.85 -15.24 8.96
CA MET A 274 -9.06 -15.85 9.53
C MET A 274 -8.84 -17.31 9.92
N ALA A 275 -8.12 -18.07 9.08
CA ALA A 275 -7.76 -19.45 9.38
C ALA A 275 -6.84 -19.53 10.62
N ALA A 276 -5.84 -18.65 10.72
CA ALA A 276 -4.92 -18.61 11.86
C ALA A 276 -5.63 -18.29 13.18
N LEU A 277 -6.58 -17.35 13.16
CA LEU A 277 -7.38 -17.00 14.34
C LEU A 277 -8.27 -18.16 14.81
N THR A 278 -8.84 -18.91 13.87
CA THR A 278 -9.67 -20.09 14.19
C THR A 278 -8.85 -21.18 14.88
N VAL A 279 -7.64 -21.46 14.38
CA VAL A 279 -6.72 -22.43 14.99
C VAL A 279 -6.28 -21.99 16.38
N GLY A 280 -5.96 -20.70 16.55
CA GLY A 280 -5.57 -20.14 17.86
C GLY A 280 -6.67 -20.27 18.92
N GLN A 281 -7.93 -20.00 18.53
CA GLN A 281 -9.09 -20.12 19.43
C GLN A 281 -9.34 -21.57 19.85
N LEU A 282 -9.21 -22.53 18.92
CA LEU A 282 -9.34 -23.96 19.23
C LEU A 282 -8.23 -24.44 20.17
N ALA A 283 -7.00 -23.95 20.01
CA ALA A 283 -5.88 -24.30 20.88
C ALA A 283 -6.02 -23.73 22.30
N THR A 284 -6.65 -22.57 22.48
CA THR A 284 -6.93 -21.99 23.80
C THR A 284 -8.14 -22.60 24.52
N ALA A 285 -9.01 -23.30 23.80
CA ALA A 285 -10.22 -23.91 24.34
C ALA A 285 -10.04 -25.39 24.74
N ALA A 286 -8.90 -26.01 24.40
CA ALA A 286 -8.52 -27.39 24.72
C ALA A 286 -7.58 -27.45 25.93
#